data_AF-A0A3M1ERZ6-F1
#
_entry.id   AF-A0A3M1ERZ6-F1
#
_cell.length_a   1.000
_cell.length_b   1.000
_cell.length_c   1.000
_cell.angle_alpha   90.00
_cell.angle_beta   90.00
_cell.angle_gamma   90.00
#
_symmetry.space_group_name_H-M   'P 1'
#
loop_
_entity.id
_entity.type
_entity.pdbx_description
1 polymer ?
#
loop_
_entity_poly.entity_id
_entity_poly.type
_entity_poly.pdbx_seq_one_letter_code
_entity_poly.pdbx_strand_id
1 'polypeptide(L)'
;MDTIGLLLSLALTLMVLSYILGDNPLFKLAEHIFVGVSVGYAVLVAWHLVIRPTFLNVEAGTDTMALLTRLPAALLCFLLVFKVRPTQSPAASALGSMALAFLVGVGAAVAIGGALLGTLYPQTAAVAGINLNPANPRYAGAVSFWLHNEFLSNIVVIIGTVGTLFYFTFAYRPQGFLGGFREGFVNFWAGMGRWMILITLGALFANTVSARVALLVGRIQFIVQSLQHFR
;
A
#
# COMPACT_ATOMS: atom_id res chain seq x y z
N MET A 1 6.01 17.20 30.00
CA MET A 1 5.15 17.42 28.81
C MET A 1 4.34 16.17 28.46
N ASP A 2 4.51 15.09 29.22
CA ASP A 2 4.04 13.75 28.89
C ASP A 2 2.57 13.52 29.29
N THR A 3 2.09 14.16 30.36
CA THR A 3 0.73 13.97 30.87
C THR A 3 -0.34 14.57 29.95
N ILE A 4 -0.07 15.74 29.35
CA ILE A 4 -1.01 16.38 28.40
C ILE A 4 -1.10 15.56 27.11
N GLY A 5 0.04 15.11 26.58
CA GLY A 5 0.08 14.24 25.41
C GLY A 5 -0.61 12.90 25.66
N LEU A 6 -0.42 12.32 26.85
CA LEU A 6 -1.09 11.10 27.28
C LEU A 6 -2.61 11.31 27.42
N LEU A 7 -3.06 12.38 28.06
CA LEU A 7 -4.49 12.72 28.18
C LEU A 7 -5.13 12.94 26.81
N LEU A 8 -4.46 13.68 25.92
CA LEU A 8 -4.96 13.95 24.57
C LEU A 8 -5.06 12.68 23.73
N SER A 9 -4.02 11.84 23.75
CA SER A 9 -4.01 10.57 23.03
C SER A 9 -5.01 9.55 23.59
N LEU A 10 -5.20 9.53 24.92
CA LEU A 10 -6.25 8.75 25.58
C LEU A 10 -7.64 9.23 25.16
N ALA A 11 -7.90 10.53 25.22
CA ALA A 11 -9.17 11.12 24.82
C ALA A 11 -9.49 10.82 23.34
N LEU A 12 -8.53 11.03 22.43
CA LEU A 12 -8.70 10.70 21.01
C LEU A 12 -8.92 9.20 20.77
N THR A 13 -8.18 8.34 21.46
CA THR A 13 -8.35 6.88 21.33
C THR A 13 -9.74 6.45 21.78
N LEU A 14 -10.25 7.00 22.89
CA LEU A 14 -11.62 6.74 23.37
C LEU A 14 -12.68 7.27 22.41
N MET A 15 -12.50 8.47 21.85
CA MET A 15 -13.42 9.03 20.85
C MET A 15 -13.51 8.14 19.61
N VAL A 16 -12.38 7.62 19.11
CA VAL A 16 -12.37 6.68 17.97
C VAL A 16 -13.01 5.34 18.33
N LEU A 17 -12.70 4.78 19.50
CA LEU A 17 -13.26 3.50 19.94
C LEU A 17 -14.77 3.59 20.22
N SER A 18 -15.30 4.78 20.49
CA SER A 18 -16.75 5.01 20.66
C SER A 18 -17.57 4.58 19.44
N TYR A 19 -16.96 4.43 18.26
CA TYR A 19 -17.62 3.89 17.07
C TYR A 19 -18.24 2.51 17.32
N ILE A 20 -17.63 1.68 18.17
CA ILE A 20 -18.14 0.33 18.49
C ILE A 20 -19.52 0.40 19.17
N LEU A 21 -19.83 1.50 19.86
CA LEU A 21 -21.11 1.72 20.54
C LEU A 21 -22.20 2.32 19.63
N GLY A 22 -21.91 2.55 18.34
CA GLY A 22 -22.84 3.13 17.36
C GLY A 22 -22.53 4.59 17.00
N ASP A 23 -23.53 5.30 16.46
CA ASP A 23 -23.43 6.70 16.01
C ASP A 23 -23.34 7.68 17.19
N ASN A 24 -22.12 7.95 17.67
CA ASN A 24 -21.85 8.92 18.74
C ASN A 24 -21.26 10.24 18.16
N PRO A 25 -21.70 11.45 18.59
CA PRO A 25 -21.05 12.71 18.22
C PRO A 25 -19.55 12.75 18.50
N LEU A 26 -19.07 12.04 19.52
CA LEU A 26 -17.64 11.96 19.85
C LEU A 26 -16.81 11.34 18.72
N PHE A 27 -17.31 10.28 18.09
CA PHE A 27 -16.63 9.66 16.96
C PHE A 27 -16.58 10.61 15.76
N LYS A 28 -17.70 11.28 15.46
CA LYS A 28 -17.78 12.28 14.38
C LYS A 28 -16.78 13.42 14.62
N LEU A 29 -16.66 13.91 15.85
CA LEU A 29 -15.67 14.93 16.17
C LEU A 29 -14.24 14.46 15.88
N ALA A 30 -13.88 13.24 16.30
CA ALA A 30 -12.57 12.67 16.01
C ALA A 30 -12.32 12.54 14.50
N GLU A 31 -13.33 12.15 13.73
CA GLU A 31 -13.25 12.09 12.26
C GLU A 31 -12.98 13.47 11.64
N HIS A 32 -13.71 14.51 12.06
CA HIS A 32 -13.50 15.86 11.54
C HIS A 32 -12.12 16.41 11.91
N ILE A 33 -11.64 16.14 13.13
CA ILE A 33 -10.28 16.49 13.56
C ILE A 33 -9.26 15.75 12.68
N PHE A 34 -9.43 14.45 12.46
CA PHE A 34 -8.53 13.65 11.65
C PHE A 34 -8.45 14.15 10.21
N VAL A 35 -9.59 14.41 9.57
CA VAL A 35 -9.66 14.98 8.22
C VAL A 35 -9.04 16.39 8.18
N GLY A 36 -9.35 17.24 9.17
CA GLY A 36 -8.79 18.58 9.26
C GLY A 36 -7.26 18.59 9.40
N VAL A 37 -6.71 17.75 10.28
CA VAL A 37 -5.25 17.58 10.44
C VAL A 37 -4.62 17.02 9.16
N SER A 38 -5.27 16.06 8.49
CA SER A 38 -4.78 15.49 7.23
C SER A 38 -4.69 16.55 6.12
N VAL A 39 -5.73 17.37 5.96
CA VAL A 39 -5.74 18.49 5.01
C VAL A 39 -4.70 19.55 5.40
N GLY A 40 -4.60 19.89 6.69
CA GLY A 40 -3.61 20.86 7.18
C GLY A 40 -2.17 20.41 6.91
N TYR A 41 -1.87 19.12 7.14
CA TYR A 41 -0.58 18.54 6.79
C TYR A 41 -0.31 18.59 5.28
N ALA A 42 -1.29 18.23 4.45
CA ALA A 42 -1.17 18.32 3.00
C ALA A 42 -0.87 19.75 2.53
N VAL A 43 -1.52 20.75 3.13
CA VAL A 43 -1.26 22.18 2.87
C VAL A 43 0.16 22.57 3.26
N LEU A 44 0.65 22.14 4.43
CA LEU A 44 2.03 22.40 4.86
C LEU A 44 3.06 21.78 3.92
N VAL A 45 2.81 20.54 3.49
CA VAL A 45 3.66 19.85 2.51
C VAL A 45 3.66 20.61 1.18
N ALA A 46 2.48 21.00 0.66
CA ALA A 46 2.39 21.80 -0.56
C ALA A 46 3.08 23.16 -0.41
N TRP A 47 2.96 23.81 0.74
CA TRP A 47 3.65 25.07 1.03
C TRP A 47 5.16 24.92 0.98
N HIS A 48 5.72 23.95 1.69
CA HIS A 48 7.16 23.77 1.80
C HIS A 48 7.81 23.16 0.56
N LEU A 49 7.12 22.25 -0.14
CA LEU A 49 7.68 21.52 -1.28
C LEU A 49 7.37 22.16 -2.63
N VAL A 50 6.29 22.92 -2.75
CA VAL A 50 5.84 23.48 -4.04
C VAL A 50 5.83 24.99 -4.01
N ILE A 51 5.03 25.60 -3.13
CA ILE A 51 4.75 27.04 -3.19
C ILE A 51 5.99 27.86 -2.81
N ARG A 52 6.57 27.63 -1.63
CA ARG A 52 7.76 28.34 -1.15
C ARG A 52 8.94 28.25 -2.13
N PRO A 53 9.38 27.06 -2.61
CA PRO A 53 10.51 26.99 -3.52
C PRO A 53 10.22 27.58 -4.91
N THR A 54 8.96 27.57 -5.35
CA THR A 54 8.56 28.13 -6.65
C THR A 54 8.60 29.66 -6.65
N PHE A 55 8.16 30.31 -5.55
CA PHE A 55 7.99 31.76 -5.50
C PHE A 55 9.07 32.52 -4.70
N LEU A 56 9.65 31.90 -3.66
CA LEU A 56 10.50 32.61 -2.68
C LEU A 56 11.98 32.24 -2.78
N ASN A 57 12.33 31.05 -3.27
CA ASN A 57 13.73 30.63 -3.44
C ASN A 57 14.24 30.91 -4.86
N VAL A 58 14.05 32.15 -5.35
CA VAL A 58 14.63 32.60 -6.62
C VAL A 58 16.07 33.03 -6.34
N GLU A 59 16.97 32.05 -6.22
CA GLU A 59 18.40 32.34 -6.32
C GLU A 59 18.68 32.91 -7.71
N ALA A 60 19.39 34.05 -7.76
CA ALA A 60 19.57 34.89 -8.95
C ALA A 60 20.53 34.29 -10.01
N GLY A 61 20.83 33.00 -9.95
CA GLY A 61 21.62 32.25 -10.94
C GLY A 61 20.71 31.36 -11.77
N THR A 62 20.26 31.86 -12.92
CA THR A 62 19.30 31.17 -13.79
C THR A 62 19.97 30.05 -14.58
N ASP A 63 20.04 28.84 -14.02
CA ASP A 63 20.20 27.63 -14.83
C ASP A 63 18.89 27.35 -15.56
N THR A 64 18.96 27.13 -16.88
CA THR A 64 17.82 26.77 -17.75
C THR A 64 17.05 25.56 -17.21
N MET A 65 17.74 24.66 -16.51
CA MET A 65 17.16 23.48 -15.86
C MET A 65 16.26 23.84 -14.68
N ALA A 66 16.59 24.88 -13.91
CA ALA A 66 15.77 25.34 -12.79
C ALA A 66 14.44 25.95 -13.26
N LEU A 67 14.46 26.66 -14.40
CA LEU A 67 13.24 27.19 -15.03
C LEU A 67 12.31 26.07 -15.53
N LEU A 68 12.87 25.00 -16.09
CA LEU A 68 12.11 23.86 -16.61
C LEU A 68 11.29 23.14 -15.52
N THR A 69 11.83 23.02 -14.31
CA THR A 69 11.11 22.47 -13.14
C THR A 69 10.11 23.43 -12.51
N ARG A 70 10.36 24.75 -12.56
CA ARG A 70 9.50 25.77 -11.93
C ARG A 70 8.25 26.07 -12.75
N LEU A 71 8.35 26.12 -14.07
CA LEU A 71 7.25 26.44 -14.98
C LEU A 71 5.98 25.58 -14.78
N PRO A 72 6.06 24.23 -14.78
CA PRO A 72 4.87 23.41 -14.61
C PRO A 72 4.25 23.57 -13.21
N ALA A 73 5.07 23.70 -12.15
CA ALA A 73 4.58 23.90 -10.79
C ALA A 73 3.90 25.26 -10.60
N ALA A 74 4.47 26.33 -11.16
CA ALA A 74 3.89 27.68 -11.14
C ALA A 74 2.59 27.74 -11.94
N LEU A 75 2.56 27.11 -13.12
CA LEU A 75 1.38 27.02 -13.97
C LEU A 75 0.25 26.25 -13.27
N LEU A 76 0.56 25.13 -12.61
CA LEU A 76 -0.44 24.37 -11.83
C LEU A 76 -0.96 25.16 -10.62
N CYS A 77 -0.09 25.86 -9.88
CA CYS A 77 -0.52 26.75 -8.80
C CYS A 77 -1.45 27.86 -9.32
N PHE A 78 -1.09 28.49 -10.45
CA PHE A 78 -1.92 29.51 -11.09
C PHE A 78 -3.27 28.96 -11.55
N LEU A 79 -3.28 27.77 -12.17
CA LEU A 79 -4.51 27.10 -12.61
C LEU A 79 -5.43 26.73 -11.44
N LEU A 80 -4.89 26.39 -10.27
CA LEU A 80 -5.68 26.09 -9.06
C LEU A 80 -6.41 27.32 -8.51
N VAL A 81 -5.88 28.55 -8.69
CA VAL A 81 -6.54 29.80 -8.26
C VAL A 81 -7.91 29.97 -8.91
N PHE A 82 -8.08 29.53 -10.17
CA PHE A 82 -9.37 29.61 -10.88
C PHE A 82 -10.46 28.71 -10.27
N LYS A 83 -10.12 27.77 -9.39
CA LYS A 83 -11.07 26.89 -8.69
C LYS A 83 -11.44 27.41 -7.29
N VAL A 84 -10.67 28.34 -6.72
CA VAL A 84 -10.90 28.90 -5.36
C VAL A 84 -12.14 29.81 -5.31
N ARG A 85 -12.60 30.32 -6.46
CA ARG A 85 -13.89 31.01 -6.58
C ARG A 85 -14.81 30.23 -7.52
N PRO A 86 -16.11 30.06 -7.18
CA PRO A 86 -17.09 29.46 -8.08
C PRO A 86 -17.38 30.45 -9.23
N THR A 87 -16.43 30.56 -10.15
CA THR A 87 -16.54 31.43 -11.32
C THR A 87 -17.49 30.77 -12.32
N GLN A 88 -18.55 31.47 -12.70
CA GLN A 88 -19.63 31.00 -13.59
C GLN A 88 -19.20 30.77 -15.06
N SER A 89 -17.92 30.95 -15.42
CA SER A 89 -17.44 30.79 -16.80
C SER A 89 -16.94 29.36 -17.09
N PRO A 90 -17.40 28.71 -18.18
CA PRO A 90 -17.00 27.34 -18.54
C PRO A 90 -15.49 27.18 -18.76
N ALA A 91 -14.83 28.20 -19.31
CA ALA A 91 -13.41 28.18 -19.65
C ALA A 91 -12.49 28.19 -18.41
N ALA A 92 -12.82 28.98 -17.38
CA ALA A 92 -12.05 29.00 -16.13
C ALA A 92 -12.18 27.69 -15.35
N SER A 93 -13.36 27.06 -15.41
CA SER A 93 -13.60 25.73 -14.82
C SER A 93 -12.81 24.64 -15.53
N ALA A 94 -12.70 24.68 -16.86
CA ALA A 94 -11.90 23.74 -17.65
C ALA A 94 -10.40 23.82 -17.30
N LEU A 95 -9.86 25.05 -17.22
CA LEU A 95 -8.46 25.29 -16.84
C LEU A 95 -8.13 24.79 -15.42
N GLY A 96 -9.01 25.03 -14.44
CA GLY A 96 -8.85 24.48 -13.09
C GLY A 96 -9.03 22.95 -13.01
N SER A 97 -9.84 22.36 -13.91
CA SER A 97 -10.03 20.91 -13.97
C SER A 97 -8.78 20.15 -14.43
N MET A 98 -7.95 20.76 -15.29
CA MET A 98 -6.67 20.18 -15.70
C MET A 98 -5.69 20.06 -14.52
N ALA A 99 -5.62 21.08 -13.66
CA ALA A 99 -4.77 21.03 -12.47
C ALA A 99 -5.26 19.99 -11.45
N LEU A 100 -6.57 19.85 -11.27
CA LEU A 100 -7.15 18.79 -10.43
C LEU A 100 -6.92 17.39 -11.03
N ALA A 101 -7.08 17.22 -12.34
CA ALA A 101 -6.78 15.96 -13.02
C ALA A 101 -5.31 15.57 -12.84
N PHE A 102 -4.40 16.54 -12.90
CA PHE A 102 -2.99 16.32 -12.60
C PHE A 102 -2.76 15.93 -11.13
N LEU A 103 -3.37 16.64 -10.17
CA LEU A 103 -3.24 16.33 -8.74
C LEU A 103 -3.75 14.91 -8.42
N VAL A 104 -4.92 14.54 -8.95
CA VAL A 104 -5.50 13.20 -8.80
C VAL A 104 -4.63 12.15 -9.51
N GLY A 105 -4.13 12.45 -10.70
CA GLY A 105 -3.23 11.57 -11.45
C GLY A 105 -1.93 11.29 -10.70
N VAL A 106 -1.29 12.32 -10.13
CA VAL A 106 -0.11 12.17 -9.28
C VAL A 106 -0.44 11.40 -8.00
N GLY A 107 -1.57 11.70 -7.35
CA GLY A 107 -2.03 10.95 -6.18
C GLY A 107 -2.23 9.46 -6.46
N ALA A 108 -2.86 9.13 -7.60
CA ALA A 108 -3.03 7.76 -8.07
C ALA A 108 -1.68 7.10 -8.39
N ALA A 109 -0.76 7.81 -9.06
CA ALA A 109 0.57 7.29 -9.37
C ALA A 109 1.39 7.02 -8.10
N VAL A 110 1.33 7.89 -7.09
CA VAL A 110 1.99 7.70 -5.79
C VAL A 110 1.37 6.53 -5.03
N ALA A 111 0.04 6.39 -5.04
CA ALA A 111 -0.63 5.26 -4.39
C ALA A 111 -0.26 3.92 -5.05
N ILE A 112 -0.31 3.85 -6.39
CA ILE A 112 0.06 2.65 -7.15
C ILE A 112 1.55 2.35 -6.99
N GLY A 113 2.42 3.36 -7.10
CA GLY A 113 3.87 3.22 -6.91
C GLY A 113 4.22 2.78 -5.49
N GLY A 114 3.54 3.33 -4.49
CA GLY A 114 3.67 2.93 -3.09
C GLY A 114 3.25 1.49 -2.84
N ALA A 115 2.15 1.03 -3.46
CA ALA A 115 1.75 -0.38 -3.39
C ALA A 115 2.75 -1.30 -4.13
N LEU A 116 3.18 -0.93 -5.34
CA LEU A 116 4.12 -1.71 -6.13
C LEU A 116 5.47 -1.84 -5.41
N LEU A 117 6.07 -0.74 -5.00
CA LEU A 117 7.40 -0.72 -4.37
C LEU A 117 7.36 -1.14 -2.90
N GLY A 118 6.26 -0.87 -2.21
CA GLY A 118 6.09 -1.21 -0.80
C GLY A 118 5.69 -2.66 -0.57
N THR A 119 5.00 -3.30 -1.52
CA THR A 119 4.54 -4.69 -1.35
C THR A 119 5.01 -5.60 -2.47
N LEU A 120 4.63 -5.33 -3.72
CA LEU A 120 4.82 -6.30 -4.80
C LEU A 120 6.29 -6.55 -5.13
N TYR A 121 7.11 -5.50 -5.21
CA TYR A 121 8.53 -5.63 -5.53
C TYR A 121 9.32 -6.37 -4.43
N PRO A 122 9.22 -6.02 -3.14
CA PRO A 122 9.86 -6.80 -2.09
C PRO A 122 9.40 -8.25 -2.06
N GLN A 123 8.11 -8.51 -2.31
CA GLN A 123 7.56 -9.88 -2.35
C GLN A 123 8.14 -10.69 -3.51
N THR A 124 8.21 -10.13 -4.72
CA THR A 124 8.80 -10.82 -5.89
C THR A 124 10.30 -10.99 -5.75
N ALA A 125 11.01 -9.98 -5.24
CA ALA A 125 12.44 -10.05 -4.98
C ALA A 125 12.78 -11.11 -3.92
N ALA A 126 11.96 -11.23 -2.86
CA ALA A 126 12.12 -12.25 -1.84
C ALA A 126 11.99 -13.67 -2.42
N VAL A 127 11.01 -13.91 -3.30
CA VAL A 127 10.83 -15.20 -3.98
C VAL A 127 11.96 -15.46 -4.97
N ALA A 128 12.37 -14.46 -5.75
CA ALA A 128 13.47 -14.57 -6.71
C ALA A 128 14.83 -14.82 -6.05
N GLY A 129 15.01 -14.36 -4.81
CA GLY A 129 16.22 -14.58 -4.00
C GLY A 129 16.31 -15.96 -3.32
N ILE A 130 15.28 -16.81 -3.46
CA ILE A 130 15.29 -18.16 -2.88
C ILE A 130 16.32 -19.01 -3.62
N ASN A 131 17.31 -19.52 -2.88
CA ASN A 131 18.35 -20.38 -3.43
C ASN A 131 17.81 -21.81 -3.53
N LEU A 132 17.40 -22.20 -4.73
CA LEU A 132 16.91 -23.55 -5.04
C LEU A 132 18.05 -24.59 -5.20
N ASN A 133 19.31 -24.19 -5.03
CA ASN A 133 20.44 -25.10 -5.14
C ASN A 133 20.48 -26.06 -3.92
N PRO A 134 20.30 -27.38 -4.11
CA PRO A 134 20.32 -28.35 -3.01
C PRO A 134 21.70 -28.54 -2.36
N ALA A 135 22.78 -27.99 -2.93
CA ALA A 135 24.14 -28.04 -2.40
C ALA A 135 24.58 -26.76 -1.66
N ASN A 136 23.64 -25.90 -1.26
CA ASN A 136 23.96 -24.69 -0.48
C ASN A 136 24.63 -25.05 0.87
N PRO A 137 25.73 -24.39 1.28
CA PRO A 137 26.37 -24.62 2.57
C PRO A 137 25.45 -24.39 3.79
N ARG A 138 24.29 -23.76 3.64
CA ARG A 138 23.22 -23.75 4.66
C ARG A 138 22.72 -25.15 5.04
N TYR A 139 22.92 -26.17 4.18
CA TYR A 139 22.56 -27.56 4.44
C TYR A 139 23.69 -28.36 5.14
N ALA A 140 24.87 -27.79 5.34
CA ALA A 140 26.09 -28.50 5.72
C ALA A 140 26.17 -28.99 7.19
N GLY A 141 25.04 -29.03 7.91
CA GLY A 141 25.02 -29.42 9.33
C GLY A 141 23.82 -30.25 9.78
N ALA A 142 22.98 -30.76 8.85
CA ALA A 142 21.72 -31.41 9.22
C ALA A 142 21.77 -32.95 9.09
N VAL A 143 21.28 -33.62 10.14
CA VAL A 143 21.32 -35.07 10.36
C VAL A 143 20.50 -35.88 9.34
N SER A 144 19.60 -35.25 8.58
CA SER A 144 18.85 -35.90 7.50
C SER A 144 18.39 -34.90 6.43
N PHE A 145 18.83 -35.10 5.18
CA PHE A 145 18.49 -34.26 4.02
C PHE A 145 16.97 -34.16 3.77
N TRP A 146 16.22 -35.24 3.99
CA TRP A 146 14.80 -35.36 3.66
C TRP A 146 13.84 -34.67 4.65
N LEU A 147 14.29 -34.36 5.87
CA LEU A 147 13.48 -33.67 6.90
C LEU A 147 13.80 -32.18 7.04
N HIS A 148 14.64 -31.62 6.15
CA HIS A 148 14.98 -30.21 6.24
C HIS A 148 13.81 -29.35 5.73
N ASN A 149 13.33 -28.41 6.57
CA ASN A 149 12.23 -27.50 6.23
C ASN A 149 12.46 -26.75 4.91
N GLU A 150 13.72 -26.45 4.58
CA GLU A 150 14.11 -25.76 3.36
C GLU A 150 13.96 -26.63 2.08
N PHE A 151 14.16 -27.96 2.18
CA PHE A 151 13.95 -28.86 1.03
C PHE A 151 12.47 -28.97 0.68
N LEU A 152 11.62 -29.12 1.70
CA LEU A 152 10.16 -29.08 1.54
C LEU A 152 9.70 -27.72 1.00
N SER A 153 10.27 -26.62 1.51
CA SER A 153 10.02 -25.27 0.99
C SER A 153 10.35 -25.15 -0.50
N ASN A 154 11.52 -25.63 -0.94
CA ASN A 154 11.92 -25.61 -2.35
C ASN A 154 10.97 -26.41 -3.24
N ILE A 155 10.53 -27.59 -2.79
CA ILE A 155 9.53 -28.39 -3.52
C ILE A 155 8.20 -27.63 -3.63
N VAL A 156 7.73 -27.05 -2.54
CA VAL A 156 6.48 -26.26 -2.52
C VAL A 156 6.58 -25.05 -3.44
N VAL A 157 7.72 -24.35 -3.47
CA VAL A 157 7.95 -23.21 -4.36
C VAL A 157 7.92 -23.66 -5.83
N ILE A 158 8.60 -24.75 -6.18
CA ILE A 158 8.63 -25.27 -7.55
C ILE A 158 7.22 -25.71 -7.99
N ILE A 159 6.57 -26.56 -7.20
CA ILE A 159 5.23 -27.09 -7.50
C ILE A 159 4.21 -25.96 -7.57
N GLY A 160 4.26 -25.04 -6.61
CA GLY A 160 3.36 -23.89 -6.55
C GLY A 160 3.54 -22.94 -7.73
N THR A 161 4.79 -22.65 -8.11
CA THR A 161 5.07 -21.77 -9.26
C THR A 161 4.62 -22.41 -10.56
N VAL A 162 4.99 -23.67 -10.80
CA VAL A 162 4.58 -24.41 -12.00
C VAL A 162 3.05 -24.54 -12.07
N GLY A 163 2.41 -24.98 -10.98
CA GLY A 163 0.95 -25.10 -10.92
C GLY A 163 0.24 -23.77 -11.16
N THR A 164 0.73 -22.68 -10.57
CA THR A 164 0.16 -21.34 -10.76
C THR A 164 0.31 -20.86 -12.20
N LEU A 165 1.45 -21.11 -12.84
CA LEU A 165 1.63 -20.81 -14.26
C LEU A 165 0.61 -21.56 -15.11
N PHE A 166 0.45 -22.88 -14.90
CA PHE A 166 -0.54 -23.69 -15.62
C PHE A 166 -1.99 -23.22 -15.37
N TYR A 167 -2.32 -22.75 -14.17
CA TYR A 167 -3.62 -22.18 -13.86
C TYR A 167 -3.92 -20.91 -14.67
N PHE A 168 -2.94 -20.01 -14.81
CA PHE A 168 -3.09 -18.74 -15.55
C PHE A 168 -2.83 -18.84 -17.04
N THR A 169 -2.26 -19.95 -17.53
CA THR A 169 -2.08 -20.12 -18.97
C THR A 169 -3.47 -20.35 -19.58
N PHE A 170 -3.91 -19.44 -20.45
CA PHE A 170 -5.16 -19.58 -21.20
C PHE A 170 -5.20 -20.96 -21.85
N ALA A 171 -6.16 -21.80 -21.45
CA ALA A 171 -6.31 -23.16 -21.91
C ALA A 171 -6.48 -23.19 -23.44
N TYR A 172 -5.39 -23.43 -24.16
CA TYR A 172 -5.44 -23.81 -25.56
C TYR A 172 -6.18 -25.14 -25.66
N ARG A 173 -7.31 -25.17 -26.37
CA ARG A 173 -8.03 -26.40 -26.71
C ARG A 173 -7.13 -27.28 -27.58
N PRO A 174 -6.63 -28.42 -27.10
CA PRO A 174 -5.84 -29.32 -27.94
C PRO A 174 -6.80 -30.05 -28.89
N GLN A 175 -6.59 -29.96 -30.21
CA GLN A 175 -7.25 -30.83 -31.18
C GLN A 175 -6.40 -32.10 -31.39
N GLY A 176 -6.95 -33.29 -31.09
CA GLY A 176 -6.36 -34.59 -31.46
C GLY A 176 -6.22 -35.63 -30.32
N PHE A 177 -5.90 -36.88 -30.67
CA PHE A 177 -5.81 -38.04 -29.77
C PHE A 177 -4.71 -37.92 -28.69
N LEU A 178 -3.55 -37.34 -29.01
CA LEU A 178 -2.53 -36.97 -28.01
C LEU A 178 -2.92 -35.72 -27.18
N GLY A 179 -4.00 -35.05 -27.55
CA GLY A 179 -4.57 -33.91 -26.83
C GLY A 179 -5.09 -34.28 -25.44
N GLY A 180 -5.71 -35.45 -25.30
CA GLY A 180 -6.31 -35.88 -24.02
C GLY A 180 -5.30 -36.14 -22.90
N PHE A 181 -4.12 -36.68 -23.20
CA PHE A 181 -3.05 -36.86 -22.21
C PHE A 181 -2.42 -35.51 -21.78
N ARG A 182 -2.21 -34.59 -22.72
CA ARG A 182 -1.75 -33.22 -22.39
C ARG A 182 -2.81 -32.47 -21.58
N GLU A 183 -4.08 -32.64 -21.92
CA GLU A 183 -5.20 -32.01 -21.22
C GLU A 183 -5.31 -32.50 -19.78
N GLY A 184 -5.18 -33.81 -19.52
CA GLY A 184 -5.15 -34.36 -18.16
C GLY A 184 -3.98 -33.82 -17.32
N PHE A 185 -2.77 -33.77 -17.89
CA PHE A 185 -1.60 -33.21 -17.20
C PHE A 185 -1.78 -31.72 -16.89
N VAL A 186 -2.25 -30.92 -17.86
CA VAL A 186 -2.52 -29.49 -17.66
C VAL A 186 -3.61 -29.27 -16.61
N ASN A 187 -4.70 -30.03 -16.65
CA ASN A 187 -5.79 -29.92 -15.68
C ASN A 187 -5.37 -30.27 -14.25
N PHE A 188 -4.49 -31.27 -14.09
CA PHE A 188 -3.92 -31.61 -12.79
C PHE A 188 -3.07 -30.46 -12.22
N TRP A 189 -2.11 -29.95 -13.01
CA TRP A 189 -1.24 -28.85 -12.59
C TRP A 189 -2.00 -27.53 -12.38
N ALA A 190 -2.97 -27.21 -13.24
CA ALA A 190 -3.85 -26.07 -13.07
C ALA A 190 -4.73 -26.21 -11.81
N GLY A 191 -5.18 -27.43 -11.50
CA GLY A 191 -5.87 -27.74 -10.25
C GLY A 191 -5.01 -27.44 -9.01
N MET A 192 -3.74 -27.85 -9.01
CA MET A 192 -2.79 -27.52 -7.95
C MET A 192 -2.55 -26.01 -7.84
N GLY A 193 -2.40 -25.31 -8.97
CA GLY A 193 -2.28 -23.86 -9.02
C GLY A 193 -3.48 -23.14 -8.39
N ARG A 194 -4.70 -23.61 -8.67
CA ARG A 194 -5.93 -23.07 -8.06
C ARG A 194 -5.90 -23.16 -6.54
N TRP A 195 -5.49 -24.30 -5.98
CA TRP A 195 -5.34 -24.47 -4.53
C TRP A 195 -4.26 -23.55 -3.96
N MET A 196 -3.13 -23.42 -4.63
CA MET A 196 -2.05 -22.53 -4.22
C MET A 196 -2.51 -21.06 -4.16
N ILE A 197 -3.27 -20.61 -5.15
CA ILE A 197 -3.86 -19.26 -5.18
C ILE A 197 -4.86 -19.08 -4.03
N LEU A 198 -5.75 -20.05 -3.78
CA LEU A 198 -6.71 -19.99 -2.69
C LEU A 198 -6.02 -19.88 -1.32
N ILE A 199 -4.97 -20.67 -1.09
CA ILE A 199 -4.16 -20.63 0.13
C ILE A 199 -3.47 -19.28 0.26
N THR A 200 -2.86 -18.77 -0.80
CA THR A 200 -2.13 -17.49 -0.79
C THR A 200 -3.08 -16.32 -0.51
N LEU A 201 -4.23 -16.25 -1.17
CA LEU A 201 -5.25 -15.23 -0.91
C LEU A 201 -5.80 -15.33 0.52
N GLY A 202 -6.00 -16.57 1.01
CA GLY A 202 -6.39 -16.83 2.40
C GLY A 202 -5.36 -16.30 3.40
N ALA A 203 -4.07 -16.55 3.15
CA ALA A 203 -2.97 -16.06 3.98
C ALA A 203 -2.88 -14.52 3.96
N LEU A 204 -3.03 -13.89 2.78
CA LEU A 204 -3.06 -12.42 2.66
C LEU A 204 -4.22 -11.83 3.45
N PHE A 205 -5.43 -12.41 3.33
CA PHE A 205 -6.59 -11.97 4.11
C PHE A 205 -6.36 -12.14 5.61
N ALA A 206 -5.89 -13.30 6.05
CA ALA A 206 -5.58 -13.57 7.45
C ALA A 206 -4.55 -12.58 8.02
N ASN A 207 -3.52 -12.22 7.24
CA ASN A 207 -2.54 -11.21 7.62
C ASN A 207 -3.19 -9.84 7.82
N THR A 208 -4.11 -9.42 6.94
CA THR A 208 -4.81 -8.14 7.11
C THR A 208 -5.72 -8.13 8.34
N VAL A 209 -6.41 -9.23 8.63
CA VAL A 209 -7.25 -9.37 9.84
C VAL A 209 -6.37 -9.36 11.08
N SER A 210 -5.29 -10.13 11.10
CA SER A 210 -4.32 -10.17 12.19
C SER A 210 -3.75 -8.78 12.49
N ALA A 211 -3.36 -8.02 11.46
CA ALA A 211 -2.89 -6.65 11.62
C ALA A 211 -3.93 -5.73 12.25
N ARG A 212 -5.21 -5.82 11.83
CA ARG A 212 -6.30 -5.03 12.41
C ARG A 212 -6.58 -5.41 13.88
N VAL A 213 -6.58 -6.71 14.18
CA VAL A 213 -6.75 -7.22 15.56
C VAL A 213 -5.57 -6.79 16.43
N ALA A 214 -4.34 -6.88 15.93
CA ALA A 214 -3.15 -6.43 16.65
C ALA A 214 -3.20 -4.93 16.95
N LEU A 215 -3.64 -4.10 16.00
CA LEU A 215 -3.87 -2.67 16.23
C LEU A 215 -4.93 -2.44 17.32
N LEU A 216 -6.04 -3.16 17.28
CA LEU A 216 -7.09 -3.04 18.30
C LEU A 216 -6.58 -3.42 19.70
N VAL A 217 -5.87 -4.56 19.81
CA VAL A 217 -5.24 -5.01 21.06
C VAL A 217 -4.26 -3.95 21.56
N GLY A 218 -3.44 -3.38 20.68
CA GLY A 218 -2.53 -2.29 21.03
C GLY A 218 -3.24 -1.06 21.58
N ARG A 219 -4.41 -0.69 21.03
CA ARG A 219 -5.22 0.43 21.56
C ARG A 219 -5.86 0.11 22.91
N ILE A 220 -6.33 -1.11 23.12
CA ILE A 220 -6.88 -1.54 24.42
C ILE A 220 -5.77 -1.56 25.49
N GLN A 221 -4.60 -2.13 25.18
CA GLN A 221 -3.45 -2.13 26.08
C GLN A 221 -3.02 -0.70 26.45
N PHE A 222 -2.97 0.20 25.46
CA PHE A 222 -2.68 1.60 25.69
C PHE A 222 -3.66 2.26 26.68
N ILE A 223 -4.97 1.99 26.56
CA ILE A 223 -5.98 2.50 27.51
C ILE A 223 -5.72 1.95 28.92
N VAL A 224 -5.49 0.64 29.06
CA VAL A 224 -5.24 0.00 30.36
C VAL A 224 -4.00 0.57 31.03
N GLN A 225 -2.89 0.68 30.29
CA GLN A 225 -1.63 1.24 30.79
C GLN A 225 -1.79 2.72 31.19
N SER A 226 -2.53 3.49 30.38
CA SER A 226 -2.83 4.89 30.68
C SER A 226 -3.61 5.04 31.97
N LEU A 227 -4.61 4.19 32.22
CA LEU A 227 -5.41 4.22 33.45
C LEU A 227 -4.59 3.82 34.69
N GLN A 228 -3.68 2.85 34.55
CA GLN A 228 -2.76 2.47 35.63
C GLN A 228 -1.79 3.59 36.00
N HIS A 229 -1.40 4.42 35.03
CA HIS A 229 -0.53 5.57 35.28
C HIS A 229 -1.20 6.68 36.13
N PHE A 230 -2.53 6.74 36.14
CA PHE A 230 -3.30 7.72 36.92
C PHE A 230 -3.74 7.23 38.31
N ARG A 231 -3.46 5.97 38.65
CA ARG A 231 -3.81 5.37 39.95
C ARG A 231 -2.59 5.34 40.86
#